data_AF-A0A2M6XWL0-F1
#
_entry.id   AF-A0A2M6XWL0-F1
#
_cell.length_a   1.000
_cell.length_b   1.000
_cell.length_c   1.000
_cell.angle_alpha   90.00
_cell.angle_beta   90.00
_cell.angle_gamma   90.00
#
_symmetry.space_group_name_H-M   'P 1'
#
loop_
_entity.id
_entity.type
_entity.pdbx_description
1 polymer ?
#
loop_
_entity_poly.entity_id
_entity_poly.type
_entity_poly.pdbx_seq_one_letter_code
_entity_poly.pdbx_strand_id
1 'polypeptide(L)' 'MKAGAQAEQTAAQYLQQKGLRLVQANYRCRFGEIDLIMQDGPVLVFVEV' A
#
# COMPACT_ATOMS: atom_id res chain seq x y z
N MET A 1 -19.53 3.46 0.35
CA MET A 1 -18.33 3.74 1.17
C MET A 1 -17.18 4.04 0.21
N LYS A 2 -16.82 5.32 0.03
CA LYS A 2 -15.78 5.77 -0.92
C LYS A 2 -14.51 6.30 -0.22
N ALA A 3 -14.46 6.22 1.11
CA ALA A 3 -13.40 6.84 1.91
C ALA A 3 -12.10 6.01 1.95
N GLY A 4 -12.19 4.68 2.03
CA GLY A 4 -11.01 3.78 2.09
C GLY A 4 -10.10 3.92 0.87
N ALA A 5 -10.64 3.70 -0.33
CA ALA A 5 -9.87 3.80 -1.57
C ALA A 5 -9.17 5.15 -1.79
N GLN A 6 -9.78 6.26 -1.34
CA GLN A 6 -9.15 7.59 -1.45
C GLN A 6 -8.01 7.76 -0.45
N ALA A 7 -8.16 7.23 0.77
CA ALA A 7 -7.11 7.23 1.79
C ALA A 7 -5.93 6.35 1.35
N GLU A 8 -6.20 5.14 0.86
CA GLU A 8 -5.19 4.23 0.30
C GLU A 8 -4.42 4.88 -0.84
N GLN A 9 -5.13 5.52 -1.78
CA GLN A 9 -4.47 6.22 -2.89
C GLN A 9 -3.58 7.36 -2.39
N THR A 10 -4.04 8.12 -1.40
CA THR A 10 -3.26 9.23 -0.82
C THR A 10 -2.02 8.70 -0.09
N ALA A 11 -2.16 7.62 0.67
CA ALA A 11 -1.06 6.94 1.35
C ALA A 11 -0.04 6.39 0.34
N ALA A 12 -0.49 5.71 -0.72
CA ALA A 12 0.38 5.21 -1.77
C ALA A 12 1.17 6.34 -2.45
N GLN A 13 0.50 7.45 -2.80
CA GLN A 13 1.16 8.61 -3.39
C GLN A 13 2.18 9.24 -2.45
N TYR A 14 1.84 9.40 -1.16
CA TYR A 14 2.75 9.92 -0.15
C TYR A 14 4.00 9.06 -0.02
N LEU A 15 3.85 7.74 0.07
CA LEU A 15 4.96 6.81 0.21
C LEU A 15 5.82 6.77 -1.06
N GLN A 16 5.21 6.87 -2.23
CA GLN A 16 5.94 7.00 -3.50
C GLN A 16 6.80 8.27 -3.54
N GLN A 17 6.28 9.41 -3.07
CA GLN A 17 7.05 10.66 -2.95
C GLN A 17 8.23 10.55 -1.96
N LYS A 18 8.15 9.63 -0.99
CA LYS A 18 9.24 9.31 -0.06
C LYS A 18 10.27 8.34 -0.63
N GLY A 19 10.09 7.86 -1.86
CA GLY A 19 11.02 6.98 -2.56
C GLY A 19 10.66 5.50 -2.52
N LEU A 20 9.54 5.14 -1.88
CA LEU A 20 9.07 3.75 -1.89
C LEU A 20 8.41 3.42 -3.23
N ARG A 21 8.61 2.20 -3.72
CA ARG A 21 7.92 1.73 -4.92
C ARG A 21 6.66 0.95 -4.51
N LEU A 22 5.51 1.30 -5.08
CA LEU A 22 4.31 0.48 -4.92
C LEU A 22 4.49 -0.84 -5.68
N VAL A 23 4.29 -1.95 -4.97
CA VAL A 23 4.34 -3.31 -5.51
C VAL A 23 2.93 -3.78 -5.84
N GLN A 24 2.00 -3.62 -4.88
CA GLN A 24 0.60 -4.03 -5.03
C GLN A 24 -0.28 -3.22 -4.08
N ALA A 25 -1.49 -2.90 -4.51
CA ALA A 25 -2.54 -2.36 -3.66
C ALA A 25 -3.72 -3.35 -3.59
N ASN A 26 -4.53 -3.25 -2.52
CA ASN A 26 -5.71 -4.08 -2.28
C ASN A 26 -5.39 -5.57 -2.42
N TYR A 27 -4.31 -6.03 -1.79
CA TYR A 27 -3.89 -7.42 -1.85
C TYR A 27 -4.86 -8.29 -1.05
N ARG A 28 -5.36 -9.36 -1.66
CA ARG A 28 -6.27 -10.32 -1.02
C ARG A 28 -5.78 -11.72 -1.24
N CYS A 29 -5.80 -12.51 -0.16
CA CYS A 29 -5.49 -13.93 -0.21
C CYS A 29 -6.46 -14.71 0.69
N ARG A 30 -6.36 -16.03 0.69
CA ARG A 30 -7.24 -16.88 1.50
C ARG A 30 -7.14 -16.62 3.02
N PHE A 31 -6.05 -15.99 3.47
CA PHE A 31 -5.71 -15.80 4.88
C PHE A 31 -5.91 -14.36 5.37
N GLY A 32 -6.30 -13.44 4.48
CA GLY A 32 -6.49 -12.04 4.84
C GLY A 32 -6.28 -11.10 3.67
N GLU A 33 -6.30 -9.81 3.98
CA GLU A 33 -6.05 -8.72 3.06
C GLU A 33 -4.96 -7.79 3.59
N ILE A 34 -4.31 -7.06 2.68
CA ILE A 34 -3.37 -5.98 2.99
C ILE A 34 -3.65 -4.83 2.03
N ASP A 35 -3.77 -3.61 2.56
CA ASP A 35 -4.10 -2.44 1.76
C ASP A 35 -2.99 -2.10 0.75
N LEU A 36 -1.74 -1.97 1.20
CA LEU A 36 -0.61 -1.64 0.33
C LEU A 36 0.62 -2.50 0.63
N ILE A 37 1.29 -2.94 -0.44
CA ILE A 37 2.61 -3.58 -0.41
C ILE A 37 3.58 -2.65 -1.15
N MET A 38 4.61 -2.20 -0.44
CA MET A 38 5.61 -1.25 -0.93
C MET A 38 7.02 -1.83 -0.84
N GLN A 39 7.96 -1.30 -1.62
CA GLN A 39 9.37 -1.67 -1.59
C GLN A 39 10.22 -0.46 -1.25
N ASP A 40 11.07 -0.58 -0.23
CA ASP A 40 12.11 0.38 0.14
C ASP A 40 13.49 -0.28 0.02
N GLY A 41 14.20 -0.03 -1.08
CA GLY A 41 15.46 -0.69 -1.38
C GLY A 41 15.32 -2.23 -1.34
N PRO A 42 15.99 -2.96 -0.44
CA PRO A 42 15.85 -4.41 -0.28
C PRO A 42 14.69 -4.84 0.64
N VAL A 43 13.99 -3.90 1.27
CA VAL A 43 12.94 -4.18 2.26
C VAL A 43 11.56 -4.15 1.63
N LEU A 44 10.76 -5.18 1.90
CA LEU A 44 9.34 -5.21 1.58
C LEU A 44 8.54 -4.67 2.78
N VAL A 45 7.66 -3.71 2.55
CA VAL A 45 6.89 -2.99 3.57
C VAL A 45 5.40 -3.24 3.34
N PHE A 46 4.72 -3.75 4.36
CA PHE A 46 3.26 -3.94 4.37
C PHE A 46 2.62 -2.79 5.15
N VAL A 47 1.60 -2.16 4.56
CA VAL A 47 0.95 -0.97 5.12
C VAL A 47 -0.56 -1.19 5.16
N GLU A 48 -1.14 -0.96 6.34
CA GLU A 48 -2.59 -0.87 6.61
C GLU A 48 -2.95 0.61 6.81
N VAL A 49 -4.05 1.07 6.21
CA VAL A 49 -4.42 2.49 6.11
C VAL A 49 -5.68 2.83 6.92
#